data_AF-A0A369RK33-F1
#
_entry.id   AF-A0A369RK33-F1
#
_cell.length_a   1.000
_cell.length_b   1.000
_cell.length_c   1.000
_cell.angle_alpha   90.00
_cell.angle_beta   90.00
_cell.angle_gamma   90.00
#
_symmetry.space_group_name_H-M   'P 1'
#
loop_
_entity.id
_entity.type
_entity.pdbx_description
1 polymer ?
#
loop_
_entity_poly.entity_id
_entity_poly.type
_entity_poly.pdbx_seq_one_letter_code
_entity_poly.pdbx_strand_id
1 'polypeptide(L)'
;MDLPSCQKHNTTVYRQIITNLLEWNTSHDSPSQDFLEVAQYLSSLGFLSLREYYFIVCANDTDDSDFRVIDSFCNNRLEIASDYDEEYDDPIMCDLCNRDILPDTYEKQRYHSLEINVNHLKVIEWFEEQLANLNITSNKVATGVYYVIVGTSLVSLIIPDCCSDKSYLTLDKLKTNPTVLISFNEKNLKPLLNLYIIPMADLICGYRTLNEILNETVEKGVPKLLPNVSFQALNCYPYIPLQQTKLATQEKILQLRIKNGGIYINDIEVVNKQSKLGMNIFFVLLEQFWCDFKEGISPGQHKALTIEQIADYLGNISDAEQQIRKPINRMQRTMVDKLAITLGMNVKRDDIIQTLPWSGIGIKEYGYRLNPSTLSLKK
;
A
#
# COMPACT_ATOMS: atom_id res chain seq x y z
N MET A 1 -27.68 -9.89 20.32
CA MET A 1 -27.78 -10.39 18.94
C MET A 1 -26.53 -11.19 18.76
N ASP A 2 -26.64 -12.52 18.78
CA ASP A 2 -25.48 -13.39 18.87
C ASP A 2 -25.20 -13.97 17.49
N LEU A 3 -23.95 -13.89 17.03
CA LEU A 3 -23.46 -14.60 15.86
C LEU A 3 -23.81 -16.09 15.99
N PRO A 4 -24.63 -16.68 15.10
CA PRO A 4 -24.94 -18.12 15.13
C PRO A 4 -23.69 -19.00 15.00
N SER A 5 -22.61 -18.46 14.42
CA SER A 5 -21.31 -19.13 14.25
C SER A 5 -20.35 -18.95 15.44
N CYS A 6 -20.44 -17.85 16.21
CA CYS A 6 -19.61 -17.68 17.41
C CYS A 6 -19.96 -18.65 18.55
N GLN A 7 -21.15 -19.26 18.50
CA GLN A 7 -21.56 -20.32 19.42
C GLN A 7 -20.98 -21.70 19.05
N LYS A 8 -20.31 -21.85 17.89
CA LYS A 8 -19.73 -23.13 17.44
C LYS A 8 -18.19 -23.08 17.36
N HIS A 9 -17.60 -23.68 18.40
CA HIS A 9 -16.31 -24.40 18.43
C HIS A 9 -14.96 -23.67 18.27
N ASN A 10 -14.85 -22.37 17.94
CA ASN A 10 -13.54 -21.71 18.06
C ASN A 10 -13.60 -20.18 18.15
N THR A 11 -14.10 -19.68 19.27
CA THR A 11 -14.30 -18.26 19.60
C THR A 11 -13.11 -17.35 19.22
N THR A 12 -11.89 -17.75 19.58
CA THR A 12 -10.67 -16.97 19.28
C THR A 12 -10.41 -16.80 17.78
N VAL A 13 -10.73 -17.80 16.96
CA VAL A 13 -10.55 -17.76 15.50
C VAL A 13 -11.53 -16.78 14.88
N TYR A 14 -12.80 -16.84 15.27
CA TYR A 14 -13.84 -15.91 14.81
C TYR A 14 -13.54 -14.46 15.18
N ARG A 15 -13.06 -14.23 16.41
CA ARG A 15 -12.59 -12.91 16.86
C ARG A 15 -11.51 -12.36 15.94
N GLN A 16 -10.54 -13.20 15.59
CA GLN A 16 -9.44 -12.80 14.72
C GLN A 16 -9.93 -12.53 13.29
N ILE A 17 -10.83 -13.36 12.76
CA ILE A 17 -11.46 -13.14 11.44
C ILE A 17 -12.19 -11.79 11.42
N ILE A 18 -13.04 -11.50 12.43
CA ILE A 18 -13.76 -10.22 12.51
C ILE A 18 -12.79 -9.05 12.64
N THR A 19 -11.74 -9.19 13.44
CA THR A 19 -10.69 -8.15 13.55
C THR A 19 -10.03 -7.87 12.20
N ASN A 20 -9.72 -8.92 11.42
CA ASN A 20 -9.13 -8.77 10.09
C ASN A 20 -10.12 -8.16 9.08
N LEU A 21 -11.40 -8.55 9.12
CA LEU A 21 -12.45 -8.03 8.25
C LEU A 21 -12.78 -6.56 8.49
N LEU A 22 -12.53 -6.09 9.71
CA LEU A 22 -12.71 -4.70 10.11
C LEU A 22 -11.47 -3.83 9.83
N GLU A 23 -10.39 -4.40 9.29
CA GLU A 23 -9.26 -3.62 8.77
C GLU A 23 -9.69 -2.84 7.51
N TRP A 24 -9.10 -1.66 7.29
CA TRP A 24 -9.46 -0.80 6.16
C TRP A 24 -9.10 -1.42 4.81
N ASN A 25 -10.10 -1.49 3.93
CA ASN A 25 -10.01 -1.79 2.49
C ASN A 25 -8.96 -2.87 2.19
N THR A 26 -9.28 -4.10 2.59
CA THR A 26 -8.39 -5.25 2.44
C THR A 26 -8.88 -6.16 1.33
N SER A 27 -7.92 -6.80 0.66
CA SER A 27 -8.17 -7.92 -0.25
C SER A 27 -7.60 -9.19 0.37
N HIS A 28 -8.38 -10.26 0.41
CA HIS A 28 -7.95 -11.56 0.90
C HIS A 28 -7.95 -12.58 -0.22
N ASP A 29 -6.77 -13.12 -0.51
CA ASP A 29 -6.58 -14.14 -1.55
C ASP A 29 -6.87 -15.52 -0.96
N SER A 30 -7.65 -16.32 -1.69
CA SER A 30 -8.09 -17.66 -1.29
C SER A 30 -8.65 -17.73 0.14
N PRO A 31 -9.70 -16.93 0.46
CA PRO A 31 -10.29 -16.94 1.80
C PRO A 31 -10.83 -18.33 2.15
N SER A 32 -10.69 -18.73 3.42
CA SER A 32 -11.26 -19.98 3.90
C SER A 32 -12.80 -19.90 3.96
N GLN A 33 -13.45 -21.06 4.01
CA GLN A 33 -14.91 -21.12 4.15
C GLN A 33 -15.41 -20.37 5.40
N ASP A 34 -14.75 -20.58 6.55
CA ASP A 34 -15.07 -19.85 7.79
C ASP A 34 -14.94 -18.32 7.62
N PHE A 35 -13.95 -17.86 6.85
CA PHE A 35 -13.74 -16.43 6.58
C PHE A 35 -14.88 -15.86 5.75
N LEU A 36 -15.31 -16.57 4.70
CA LEU A 36 -16.44 -16.19 3.85
C LEU A 36 -17.75 -16.15 4.62
N GLU A 37 -18.01 -17.16 5.46
CA GLU A 37 -19.24 -17.21 6.28
C GLU A 37 -19.35 -16.00 7.22
N VAL A 38 -18.26 -15.62 7.88
CA VAL A 38 -18.23 -14.44 8.75
C VAL A 38 -18.36 -13.14 7.95
N ALA A 39 -17.68 -13.04 6.80
CA ALA A 39 -17.77 -11.88 5.93
C ALA A 39 -19.20 -11.66 5.43
N GLN A 40 -19.85 -12.73 4.95
CA GLN A 40 -21.24 -12.71 4.49
C GLN A 40 -22.20 -12.33 5.62
N TYR A 41 -21.98 -12.87 6.83
CA TYR A 41 -22.77 -12.47 8.00
C TYR A 41 -22.63 -10.97 8.31
N LEU A 42 -21.41 -10.44 8.40
CA LEU A 42 -21.20 -9.01 8.65
C LEU A 42 -21.73 -8.13 7.49
N SER A 43 -21.70 -8.63 6.26
CA SER A 43 -22.32 -7.98 5.11
C SER A 43 -23.84 -7.95 5.22
N SER A 44 -24.47 -9.02 5.72
CA SER A 44 -25.92 -9.05 5.98
C SER A 44 -26.36 -8.04 7.05
N LEU A 45 -25.47 -7.67 7.96
CA LEU A 45 -25.68 -6.58 8.93
C LEU A 45 -25.41 -5.19 8.35
N GLY A 46 -24.96 -5.12 7.09
CA GLY A 46 -24.58 -3.89 6.41
C GLY A 46 -23.21 -3.33 6.82
N PHE A 47 -22.41 -4.08 7.58
CA PHE A 47 -21.09 -3.63 8.05
C PHE A 47 -20.03 -3.73 6.95
N LEU A 48 -20.18 -4.66 6.01
CA LEU A 48 -19.21 -4.90 4.94
C LEU A 48 -19.90 -4.85 3.57
N SER A 49 -19.20 -4.26 2.60
CA SER A 49 -19.45 -4.48 1.18
C SER A 49 -18.39 -5.44 0.65
N LEU A 50 -18.85 -6.51 0.03
CA LEU A 50 -18.01 -7.60 -0.48
C LEU A 50 -18.01 -7.57 -2.00
N ARG A 51 -16.84 -7.75 -2.61
CA ARG A 51 -16.69 -7.99 -4.04
C ARG A 51 -15.77 -9.18 -4.25
N GLU A 52 -16.35 -10.26 -4.76
CA GLU A 52 -15.62 -11.43 -5.21
C GLU A 52 -15.10 -11.16 -6.63
N TYR A 53 -13.83 -11.46 -6.86
CA TYR A 53 -13.23 -11.34 -8.18
C TYR A 53 -12.14 -12.40 -8.35
N TYR A 54 -11.87 -12.74 -9.61
CA TYR A 54 -10.74 -13.58 -9.96
C TYR A 54 -9.61 -12.71 -10.47
N PHE A 55 -8.39 -13.16 -10.24
CA PHE A 55 -7.22 -12.52 -10.84
C PHE A 55 -6.22 -13.58 -11.28
N ILE A 56 -5.39 -13.19 -12.24
CA ILE A 56 -4.21 -13.95 -12.66
C ILE A 56 -2.97 -13.14 -12.35
N VAL A 57 -1.83 -13.83 -12.24
CA VAL A 57 -0.52 -13.19 -12.11
C VAL A 57 0.16 -13.18 -13.48
N CYS A 58 0.72 -12.03 -13.85
CA CYS A 58 1.26 -11.83 -15.20
C CYS A 58 2.38 -12.80 -15.56
N ALA A 59 3.34 -12.99 -14.66
CA ALA A 59 4.36 -14.02 -14.70
C ALA A 59 4.38 -14.67 -13.32
N ASN A 60 3.99 -15.93 -13.26
CA ASN A 60 3.86 -16.70 -12.05
C ASN A 60 4.89 -17.83 -12.06
N ASP A 61 5.68 -17.94 -11.01
CA ASP A 61 6.75 -18.93 -10.92
C ASP A 61 6.22 -20.38 -10.87
N THR A 62 4.92 -20.56 -10.62
CA THR A 62 4.27 -21.88 -10.63
C THR A 62 3.67 -22.27 -11.98
N ASP A 63 3.59 -21.34 -12.93
CA ASP A 63 2.99 -21.61 -14.24
C ASP A 63 4.11 -22.04 -15.22
N ASP A 64 4.09 -23.32 -15.64
CA ASP A 64 5.14 -23.90 -16.51
C ASP A 64 5.35 -23.12 -17.83
N SER A 65 4.27 -22.51 -18.32
CA SER A 65 4.25 -21.67 -19.52
C SER A 65 5.01 -20.35 -19.35
N ASP A 66 5.16 -19.84 -18.12
CA ASP A 66 5.81 -18.57 -17.83
C ASP A 66 7.35 -18.65 -17.75
N PHE A 67 7.92 -19.85 -17.57
CA PHE A 67 9.38 -20.05 -17.56
C PHE A 67 10.06 -19.72 -18.89
N ARG A 68 9.30 -19.71 -20.00
CA ARG A 68 9.82 -19.47 -21.36
C ARG A 68 9.56 -18.04 -21.85
N VAL A 69 9.04 -17.17 -21.00
CA VAL A 69 8.58 -15.84 -21.41
C VAL A 69 9.67 -14.79 -21.19
N ILE A 70 9.69 -13.81 -22.10
CA ILE A 70 10.66 -12.70 -22.20
C ILE A 70 10.79 -11.89 -20.88
N ASP A 71 9.73 -11.82 -20.06
CA ASP A 71 9.65 -11.02 -18.82
C ASP A 71 9.07 -11.84 -17.64
N SER A 72 9.73 -12.94 -17.25
CA SER A 72 9.29 -13.86 -16.19
C SER A 72 9.19 -13.26 -14.77
N PHE A 73 9.53 -11.98 -14.58
CA PHE A 73 9.54 -11.32 -13.25
C PHE A 73 8.37 -10.34 -13.04
N CYS A 74 7.43 -10.23 -13.98
CA CYS A 74 6.27 -9.35 -13.82
C CYS A 74 5.20 -10.02 -12.96
N ASN A 75 5.20 -9.75 -11.66
CA ASN A 75 4.22 -10.30 -10.70
C ASN A 75 2.92 -9.49 -10.61
N ASN A 76 2.55 -8.81 -11.70
CA ASN A 76 1.37 -7.96 -11.71
C ASN A 76 0.09 -8.77 -11.54
N ARG A 77 -0.86 -8.26 -10.75
CA ARG A 77 -2.17 -8.89 -10.52
C ARG A 77 -3.18 -8.27 -11.47
N LEU A 78 -3.77 -9.11 -12.32
CA LEU A 78 -4.72 -8.67 -13.34
C LEU A 78 -6.07 -9.31 -13.03
N GLU A 79 -7.06 -8.47 -12.73
CA GLU A 79 -8.43 -8.92 -12.55
C GLU A 79 -8.94 -9.54 -13.87
N ILE A 80 -9.60 -10.68 -13.75
CA ILE A 80 -10.19 -11.43 -14.85
C ILE A 80 -11.65 -11.71 -14.53
N ALA A 81 -12.52 -11.56 -15.52
CA ALA A 81 -13.93 -11.92 -15.38
C ALA A 81 -14.05 -13.43 -15.12
N SER A 82 -15.03 -13.84 -14.30
CA SER A 82 -15.23 -15.25 -13.99
C SER A 82 -15.57 -16.09 -15.22
N ASP A 83 -16.23 -15.47 -16.20
CA ASP A 83 -16.68 -16.05 -17.47
C ASP A 83 -15.74 -15.73 -18.65
N TYR A 84 -14.54 -15.19 -18.39
CA TYR A 84 -13.57 -14.90 -19.43
C TYR A 84 -13.22 -16.15 -20.24
N ASP A 85 -13.32 -16.02 -21.56
CA ASP A 85 -13.08 -17.05 -22.58
C ASP A 85 -12.30 -16.46 -23.77
N GLU A 86 -11.08 -16.93 -24.00
CA GLU A 86 -10.23 -16.46 -25.10
C GLU A 86 -10.82 -16.65 -26.50
N GLU A 87 -11.81 -17.52 -26.70
CA GLU A 87 -12.47 -17.67 -27.98
C GLU A 87 -13.35 -16.46 -28.32
N TYR A 88 -13.81 -15.72 -27.31
CA TYR A 88 -14.76 -14.61 -27.45
C TYR A 88 -14.21 -13.27 -26.94
N ASP A 89 -13.26 -13.29 -26.02
CA ASP A 89 -12.69 -12.12 -25.36
C ASP A 89 -11.32 -11.73 -25.91
N ASP A 90 -11.02 -10.41 -25.87
CA ASP A 90 -9.72 -9.89 -26.24
C ASP A 90 -8.64 -10.32 -25.23
N PRO A 91 -7.38 -10.56 -25.68
CA PRO A 91 -6.26 -10.88 -24.80
C PRO A 91 -6.08 -9.86 -23.67
N ILE A 92 -5.82 -10.35 -22.46
CA ILE A 92 -5.62 -9.48 -21.29
C ILE A 92 -4.25 -8.82 -21.39
N MET A 93 -4.23 -7.51 -21.58
CA MET A 93 -3.01 -6.73 -21.59
C MET A 93 -2.54 -6.39 -20.18
N CYS A 94 -1.34 -6.86 -19.82
CA CYS A 94 -0.72 -6.48 -18.56
C CYS A 94 -0.37 -4.98 -18.54
N ASP A 95 -0.94 -4.20 -17.65
CA ASP A 95 -0.71 -2.75 -17.58
C ASP A 95 0.69 -2.36 -17.06
N LEU A 96 1.44 -3.29 -16.46
CA LEU A 96 2.83 -3.07 -16.01
C LEU A 96 3.90 -3.42 -17.05
N CYS A 97 3.74 -4.52 -17.79
CA CYS A 97 4.75 -4.97 -18.77
C CYS A 97 4.26 -4.94 -20.22
N ASN A 98 3.00 -4.56 -20.47
CA ASN A 98 2.35 -4.51 -21.77
C ASN A 98 2.45 -5.82 -22.56
N ARG A 99 2.46 -6.95 -21.84
CA ARG A 99 2.40 -8.30 -22.42
C ARG A 99 0.94 -8.68 -22.64
N ASP A 100 0.63 -9.21 -23.81
CA ASP A 100 -0.59 -9.99 -24.04
C ASP A 100 -0.55 -11.26 -23.20
N ILE A 101 -1.55 -11.42 -22.35
CA ILE A 101 -1.75 -12.61 -21.56
C ILE A 101 -2.95 -13.34 -22.14
N LEU A 102 -2.70 -14.61 -22.44
CA LEU A 102 -3.71 -15.58 -22.82
C LEU A 102 -3.85 -16.55 -21.62
N PRO A 103 -4.81 -16.30 -20.70
CA PRO A 103 -5.02 -17.12 -19.51
C PRO A 103 -5.31 -18.60 -19.77
N ASP A 104 -6.16 -18.93 -20.74
CA ASP A 104 -6.58 -20.28 -21.09
C ASP A 104 -5.53 -20.98 -21.95
N THR A 105 -4.97 -20.31 -22.98
CA THR A 105 -3.89 -20.88 -23.81
C THR A 105 -2.64 -21.20 -22.99
N TYR A 106 -2.34 -20.37 -21.98
CA TYR A 106 -1.18 -20.57 -21.11
C TYR A 106 -1.50 -21.35 -19.83
N GLU A 107 -2.73 -21.85 -19.68
CA GLU A 107 -3.22 -22.58 -18.49
C GLU A 107 -2.87 -21.85 -17.17
N LYS A 108 -3.05 -20.53 -17.16
CA LYS A 108 -2.74 -19.67 -16.02
C LYS A 108 -3.55 -20.06 -14.80
N GLN A 109 -2.90 -20.09 -13.64
CA GLN A 109 -3.61 -20.25 -12.39
C GLN A 109 -4.52 -19.03 -12.13
N ARG A 110 -5.83 -19.28 -12.06
CA ARG A 110 -6.83 -18.29 -11.62
C ARG A 110 -6.90 -18.30 -10.09
N TYR A 111 -6.67 -17.15 -9.47
CA TYR A 111 -6.77 -16.97 -8.03
C TYR A 111 -8.09 -16.29 -7.68
N HIS A 112 -8.76 -16.80 -6.65
CA HIS A 112 -9.95 -16.18 -6.10
C HIS A 112 -9.55 -15.16 -5.04
N SER A 113 -10.13 -13.96 -5.07
CA SER A 113 -9.92 -12.93 -4.06
C SER A 113 -11.24 -12.30 -3.63
N LEU A 114 -11.29 -11.91 -2.36
CA LEU A 114 -12.39 -11.17 -1.78
C LEU A 114 -11.90 -9.77 -1.42
N GLU A 115 -12.43 -8.75 -2.10
CA GLU A 115 -12.27 -7.34 -1.74
C GLU A 115 -13.35 -6.96 -0.71
N ILE A 116 -12.91 -6.28 0.35
CA ILE A 116 -13.74 -6.00 1.53
C ILE A 116 -13.65 -4.50 1.83
N ASN A 117 -14.80 -3.84 1.79
CA ASN A 117 -14.94 -2.43 2.15
C ASN A 117 -15.82 -2.31 3.39
N VAL A 118 -15.27 -1.70 4.46
CA VAL A 118 -15.99 -1.54 5.73
C VAL A 118 -16.89 -0.31 5.69
N ASN A 119 -18.17 -0.50 6.01
CA ASN A 119 -19.12 0.59 6.20
C ASN A 119 -19.11 1.09 7.65
N HIS A 120 -18.17 1.97 7.96
CA HIS A 120 -18.00 2.51 9.32
C HIS A 120 -19.23 3.23 9.85
N LEU A 121 -20.04 3.86 8.98
CA LEU A 121 -21.27 4.52 9.40
C LEU A 121 -22.24 3.50 9.99
N LYS A 122 -22.43 2.36 9.32
CA LYS A 122 -23.30 1.28 9.82
C LYS A 122 -22.79 0.65 11.11
N VAL A 123 -21.47 0.48 11.25
CA VAL A 123 -20.89 -0.03 12.50
C VAL A 123 -21.09 0.98 13.65
N ILE A 124 -20.96 2.28 13.39
CA ILE A 124 -21.20 3.34 14.37
C ILE A 124 -22.68 3.39 14.76
N GLU A 125 -23.60 3.31 13.80
CA GLU A 125 -25.04 3.23 14.06
C GLU A 125 -25.38 2.06 14.99
N TRP A 126 -24.86 0.87 14.68
CA TRP A 126 -25.01 -0.30 15.55
C TRP A 126 -24.44 -0.06 16.96
N PHE A 127 -23.26 0.55 17.05
CA PHE A 127 -22.63 0.85 18.34
C PHE A 127 -23.45 1.85 19.17
N GLU A 128 -24.01 2.88 18.53
CA GLU A 128 -24.91 3.86 19.16
C GLU A 128 -26.21 3.19 19.65
N GLU A 129 -26.76 2.24 18.90
CA GLU A 129 -27.88 1.41 19.35
C GLU A 129 -27.51 0.58 20.59
N GLN A 130 -26.31 -0.02 20.64
CA GLN A 130 -25.84 -0.74 21.83
C GLN A 130 -25.73 0.19 23.04
N LEU A 131 -25.21 1.41 22.87
CA LEU A 131 -25.16 2.43 23.93
C LEU A 131 -26.57 2.81 24.43
N ALA A 132 -27.50 3.05 23.51
CA ALA A 132 -28.88 3.42 23.85
C ALA A 132 -29.58 2.30 24.64
N ASN A 133 -29.35 1.04 24.27
CA ASN A 133 -29.93 -0.14 24.93
C ASN A 133 -29.49 -0.32 26.39
N LEU A 134 -28.37 0.29 26.81
CA LEU A 134 -27.91 0.23 28.20
C LEU A 134 -28.78 1.08 29.15
N ASN A 135 -29.65 1.96 28.65
CA ASN A 135 -30.42 2.92 29.44
C ASN A 135 -29.55 3.82 30.34
N ILE A 136 -28.32 4.12 29.91
CA ILE A 136 -27.38 4.99 30.62
C ILE A 136 -27.40 6.38 29.98
N THR A 137 -27.19 7.42 30.78
CA THR A 137 -27.02 8.79 30.25
C THR A 137 -25.73 8.85 29.44
N SER A 138 -25.87 8.91 28.12
CA SER A 138 -24.78 9.08 27.17
C SER A 138 -25.03 10.31 26.31
N ASN A 139 -23.97 11.05 26.02
CA ASN A 139 -24.00 12.21 25.14
C ASN A 139 -22.95 12.05 24.04
N LYS A 140 -23.40 12.14 22.79
CA LYS A 140 -22.54 12.15 21.61
C LYS A 140 -21.98 13.56 21.42
N VAL A 141 -20.68 13.71 21.60
CA VAL A 141 -20.00 15.01 21.54
C VAL A 141 -19.44 15.27 20.14
N ALA A 142 -18.98 14.21 19.47
CA ALA A 142 -18.57 14.20 18.08
C ALA A 142 -18.78 12.79 17.51
N THR A 143 -18.73 12.62 16.18
CA THR A 143 -18.76 11.28 15.59
C THR A 143 -17.59 10.47 16.15
N GLY A 144 -17.89 9.28 16.70
CA GLY A 144 -16.92 8.41 17.36
C GLY A 144 -16.49 8.85 18.75
N VAL A 145 -17.12 9.85 19.38
CA VAL A 145 -16.77 10.33 20.73
C VAL A 145 -18.02 10.50 21.59
N TYR A 146 -18.06 9.78 22.71
CA TYR A 146 -19.20 9.74 23.62
C TYR A 146 -18.75 9.98 25.06
N TYR A 147 -19.54 10.75 25.79
CA TYR A 147 -19.44 10.85 27.25
C TYR A 147 -20.56 10.06 27.89
N VAL A 148 -20.22 9.14 28.78
CA VAL A 148 -21.16 8.22 29.43
C VAL A 148 -21.03 8.35 30.94
N ILE A 149 -22.14 8.52 31.64
CA ILE A 149 -22.16 8.62 33.10
C ILE A 149 -22.35 7.23 33.69
N VAL A 150 -21.35 6.71 34.40
CA VAL A 150 -21.38 5.40 35.03
C VAL A 150 -21.28 5.60 36.55
N GLY A 151 -22.39 5.40 37.25
CA GLY A 151 -22.49 5.76 38.66
C GLY A 151 -22.32 7.28 38.87
N THR A 152 -21.22 7.69 39.49
CA THR A 152 -20.85 9.11 39.69
C THR A 152 -19.71 9.58 38.77
N SER A 153 -19.16 8.67 37.95
CA SER A 153 -17.99 8.93 37.12
C SER A 153 -18.40 9.25 35.68
N LEU A 154 -17.79 10.28 35.10
CA LEU A 154 -17.90 10.59 33.67
C LEU A 154 -16.83 9.81 32.90
N VAL A 155 -17.24 8.86 32.07
CA VAL A 155 -16.35 8.04 31.23
C VAL A 155 -16.33 8.58 29.81
N SER A 156 -15.13 8.69 29.23
CA SER A 156 -14.94 9.03 27.82
C SER A 156 -14.78 7.76 26.99
N LEU A 157 -15.68 7.54 26.04
CA LEU A 157 -15.60 6.44 25.09
C LEU A 157 -15.28 7.00 23.71
N ILE A 158 -14.20 6.53 23.11
CA ILE A 158 -13.72 7.04 21.82
C ILE A 158 -13.50 5.87 20.86
N ILE A 159 -13.98 6.01 19.63
CA ILE A 159 -13.70 5.13 18.50
C ILE A 159 -12.72 5.87 17.59
N PRO A 160 -11.40 5.65 17.71
CA PRO A 160 -10.39 6.49 17.05
C PRO A 160 -10.54 6.54 15.53
N ASP A 161 -10.84 5.40 14.90
CA ASP A 161 -10.96 5.28 13.44
C ASP A 161 -12.15 6.06 12.87
N CYS A 162 -13.17 6.37 13.69
CA CYS A 162 -14.36 7.14 13.31
C CYS A 162 -14.37 8.54 13.93
N CYS A 163 -13.29 8.94 14.61
CA CYS A 163 -13.22 10.20 15.33
C CYS A 163 -13.13 11.38 14.35
N SER A 164 -14.22 12.14 14.24
CA SER A 164 -14.30 13.32 13.37
C SER A 164 -13.41 14.49 13.85
N ASP A 165 -13.28 14.68 15.16
CA ASP A 165 -12.44 15.71 15.76
C ASP A 165 -11.28 15.09 16.55
N LYS A 166 -10.09 15.12 15.94
CA LYS A 166 -8.86 14.57 16.54
C LYS A 166 -8.40 15.31 17.78
N SER A 167 -8.96 16.47 18.11
CA SER A 167 -8.65 17.17 19.36
C SER A 167 -8.95 16.29 20.59
N TYR A 168 -9.97 15.40 20.50
CA TYR A 168 -10.34 14.44 21.56
C TYR A 168 -9.32 13.33 21.79
N LEU A 169 -8.39 13.11 20.87
CA LEU A 169 -7.29 12.15 21.00
C LEU A 169 -6.01 12.80 21.57
N THR A 170 -6.05 14.08 21.94
CA THR A 170 -4.92 14.76 22.61
C THR A 170 -4.72 14.22 24.02
N LEU A 171 -3.48 14.20 24.48
CA LEU A 171 -3.12 13.65 25.79
C LEU A 171 -3.83 14.34 26.94
N ASP A 172 -4.01 15.66 26.86
CA ASP A 172 -4.69 16.43 27.91
C ASP A 172 -6.16 16.02 28.03
N LYS A 173 -6.85 15.83 26.90
CA LYS A 173 -8.24 15.36 26.90
C LYS A 173 -8.35 13.91 27.36
N LEU A 174 -7.48 13.02 26.89
CA LEU A 174 -7.47 11.60 27.30
C LEU A 174 -7.17 11.40 28.80
N LYS A 175 -6.47 12.35 29.44
CA LYS A 175 -6.19 12.36 30.89
C LYS A 175 -7.23 13.08 31.74
N THR A 176 -8.26 13.67 31.14
CA THR A 176 -9.25 14.43 31.92
C THR A 176 -10.18 13.48 32.66
N ASN A 177 -10.59 12.38 32.00
CA ASN A 177 -11.57 11.42 32.49
C ASN A 177 -11.04 9.99 32.34
N PRO A 178 -11.60 9.01 33.09
CA PRO A 178 -11.48 7.60 32.71
C PRO A 178 -11.86 7.42 31.25
N THR A 179 -10.95 6.85 30.45
CA THR A 179 -11.10 6.80 29.00
C THR A 179 -10.87 5.39 28.48
N VAL A 180 -11.78 4.94 27.61
CA VAL A 180 -11.66 3.70 26.84
C VAL A 180 -11.67 3.98 25.35
N LEU A 181 -10.75 3.33 24.63
CA LEU A 181 -10.69 3.35 23.18
C LEU A 181 -11.28 2.06 22.64
N ILE A 182 -12.26 2.17 21.74
CA ILE A 182 -12.80 1.04 20.98
C ILE A 182 -12.17 1.07 19.58
N SER A 183 -11.34 0.08 19.27
CA SER A 183 -10.50 0.09 18.06
C SER A 183 -11.02 -0.90 17.02
N PHE A 184 -11.02 -0.54 15.73
CA PHE A 184 -11.21 -1.53 14.67
C PHE A 184 -9.96 -2.39 14.49
N ASN A 185 -8.77 -1.78 14.64
CA ASN A 185 -7.48 -2.49 14.61
C ASN A 185 -6.48 -1.92 15.62
N GLU A 186 -6.00 -2.76 16.55
CA GLU A 186 -5.04 -2.34 17.58
C GLU A 186 -3.63 -2.07 17.04
N LYS A 187 -3.25 -2.66 15.90
CA LYS A 187 -1.86 -2.61 15.37
C LYS A 187 -1.37 -1.19 15.09
N ASN A 188 -2.29 -0.26 14.84
CA ASN A 188 -1.97 1.12 14.50
C ASN A 188 -1.92 2.07 15.71
N LEU A 189 -2.32 1.61 16.91
CA LEU A 189 -2.31 2.41 18.12
C LEU A 189 -0.98 2.25 18.85
N LYS A 190 -0.18 3.32 18.89
CA LYS A 190 1.03 3.42 19.73
C LYS A 190 0.81 4.45 20.85
N PRO A 191 0.05 4.10 21.90
CA PRO A 191 -0.34 5.09 22.90
C PRO A 191 0.85 5.47 23.79
N LEU A 192 0.97 6.76 24.10
CA LEU A 192 1.92 7.29 25.11
C LEU A 192 1.37 7.19 26.54
N LEU A 193 0.10 6.82 26.66
CA LEU A 193 -0.64 6.61 27.90
C LEU A 193 -0.96 5.13 28.06
N ASN A 194 -1.11 4.69 29.30
CA ASN A 194 -1.70 3.41 29.63
C ASN A 194 -3.23 3.50 29.39
N LEU A 195 -3.63 3.47 28.12
CA LEU A 195 -5.04 3.53 27.70
C LEU A 195 -5.67 2.16 27.81
N TYR A 196 -6.93 2.13 28.23
CA TYR A 196 -7.73 0.94 28.09
C TYR A 196 -8.24 0.85 26.65
N ILE A 197 -7.74 -0.13 25.90
CA ILE A 197 -8.11 -0.36 24.49
C ILE A 197 -8.87 -1.67 24.41
N ILE A 198 -10.01 -1.66 23.72
CA ILE A 198 -10.84 -2.83 23.45
C ILE A 198 -11.11 -2.92 21.94
N PRO A 199 -10.91 -4.08 21.31
CA PRO A 199 -11.31 -4.29 19.93
C PRO A 199 -12.82 -4.23 19.74
N MET A 200 -13.28 -3.60 18.66
CA MET A 200 -14.68 -3.62 18.24
C MET A 200 -15.18 -5.06 18.03
N ALA A 201 -14.29 -5.96 17.60
CA ALA A 201 -14.57 -7.39 17.48
C ALA A 201 -15.01 -8.02 18.81
N ASP A 202 -14.56 -7.54 19.97
CA ASP A 202 -14.96 -8.08 21.27
C ASP A 202 -16.41 -7.78 21.60
N LEU A 203 -16.89 -6.61 21.19
CA LEU A 203 -18.28 -6.20 21.33
C LEU A 203 -19.18 -6.96 20.35
N ILE A 204 -18.77 -7.05 19.08
CA ILE A 204 -19.55 -7.72 18.02
C ILE A 204 -19.70 -9.22 18.31
N CYS A 205 -18.64 -9.88 18.78
CA CYS A 205 -18.69 -11.29 19.15
C CYS A 205 -19.37 -11.56 20.50
N GLY A 206 -19.66 -10.52 21.29
CA GLY A 206 -20.17 -10.67 22.66
C GLY A 206 -19.16 -11.24 23.66
N TYR A 207 -17.84 -11.13 23.42
CA TYR A 207 -16.82 -11.50 24.42
C TYR A 207 -16.83 -10.58 25.62
N ARG A 208 -17.14 -9.31 25.37
CA ARG A 208 -17.30 -8.29 26.39
C ARG A 208 -18.55 -7.51 26.10
N THR A 209 -19.31 -7.23 27.15
CA THR A 209 -20.43 -6.31 27.07
C THR A 209 -19.94 -4.88 27.26
N LEU A 210 -20.67 -3.93 26.67
CA LEU A 210 -20.36 -2.52 26.83
C LEU A 210 -20.46 -2.06 28.30
N ASN A 211 -21.36 -2.66 29.08
CA ASN A 211 -21.50 -2.38 30.51
C ASN A 211 -20.26 -2.85 31.32
N GLU A 212 -19.73 -4.05 31.04
CA GLU A 212 -18.48 -4.53 31.66
C GLU A 212 -17.32 -3.58 31.36
N ILE A 213 -17.17 -3.20 30.08
CA ILE A 213 -16.11 -2.29 29.65
C ILE A 213 -16.20 -0.94 30.37
N LEU A 214 -17.41 -0.38 30.47
CA LEU A 214 -17.65 0.89 31.16
C LEU A 214 -17.29 0.82 32.65
N ASN A 215 -17.71 -0.23 33.36
CA ASN A 215 -17.39 -0.41 34.79
C ASN A 215 -15.89 -0.62 35.01
N GLU A 216 -15.24 -1.47 34.21
CA GLU A 216 -13.79 -1.67 34.27
C GLU A 216 -13.01 -0.38 33.95
N THR A 217 -13.54 0.47 33.07
CA THR A 217 -12.93 1.78 32.78
C THR A 217 -12.96 2.69 34.00
N VAL A 218 -14.06 2.69 34.75
CA VAL A 218 -14.16 3.44 36.01
C VAL A 218 -13.14 2.91 37.03
N GLU A 219 -13.01 1.59 37.17
CA GLU A 219 -12.06 0.95 38.09
C GLU A 219 -10.59 1.26 37.74
N LYS A 220 -10.25 1.27 36.45
CA LYS A 220 -8.91 1.66 35.97
C LYS A 220 -8.62 3.14 36.18
N GLY A 221 -9.66 3.96 36.22
CA GLY A 221 -9.56 5.40 36.42
C GLY A 221 -8.90 6.11 35.23
N VAL A 222 -8.36 7.29 35.51
CA VAL A 222 -7.76 8.16 34.49
C VAL A 222 -6.47 7.54 33.92
N PRO A 223 -6.29 7.53 32.58
CA PRO A 223 -5.07 7.05 31.94
C PRO A 223 -3.81 7.75 32.45
N LYS A 224 -2.78 6.98 32.80
CA LYS A 224 -1.49 7.49 33.27
C LYS A 224 -0.44 7.47 32.15
N LEU A 225 0.55 8.36 32.24
CA LEU A 225 1.72 8.31 31.37
C LEU A 225 2.48 7.01 31.57
N LEU A 226 2.92 6.39 30.47
CA LEU A 226 3.82 5.25 30.54
C LEU A 226 5.19 5.71 31.06
N PRO A 227 5.85 4.91 31.93
CA PRO A 227 7.19 5.24 32.41
C PRO A 227 8.20 5.28 31.24
N ASN A 228 9.20 6.17 31.32
CA ASN A 228 10.27 6.36 30.33
C ASN A 228 9.87 6.98 28.98
N VAL A 229 8.70 7.61 28.86
CA VAL A 229 8.39 8.46 27.70
C VAL A 229 9.05 9.83 27.88
N SER A 230 10.06 10.15 27.06
CA SER A 230 10.70 11.47 27.07
C SER A 230 9.68 12.56 26.70
N PHE A 231 9.65 13.65 27.48
CA PHE A 231 8.77 14.80 27.24
C PHE A 231 8.96 15.44 25.86
N GLN A 232 10.11 15.24 25.20
CA GLN A 232 10.35 15.69 23.83
C GLN A 232 9.50 14.94 22.78
N ALA A 233 8.98 13.75 23.09
CA ALA A 233 8.06 13.01 22.23
C ALA A 233 6.62 13.59 22.24
N LEU A 234 6.28 14.44 23.22
CA LEU A 234 4.93 15.03 23.37
C LEU A 234 4.62 16.11 22.33
N ASN A 235 5.65 16.75 21.75
CA ASN A 235 5.48 17.88 20.82
C ASN A 235 5.44 17.49 19.34
N CYS A 236 5.58 16.20 18.99
CA CYS A 236 5.80 15.81 17.58
C CYS A 236 4.66 15.00 16.93
N TYR A 237 3.64 14.55 17.66
CA TYR A 237 2.64 13.64 17.09
C TYR A 237 1.22 13.96 17.55
N PRO A 238 0.49 14.87 16.88
CA PRO A 238 -0.95 14.71 16.76
C PRO A 238 -1.22 13.35 16.09
N TYR A 239 -2.30 12.69 16.51
CA TYR A 239 -2.89 11.43 15.99
C TYR A 239 -3.35 11.56 14.51
N ILE A 240 -2.49 12.11 13.65
CA ILE A 240 -2.53 11.90 12.23
C ILE A 240 -1.86 10.54 12.06
N PRO A 241 -2.55 9.50 11.56
CA PRO A 241 -1.83 8.42 10.92
C PRO A 241 -1.00 9.13 9.88
N LEU A 242 0.30 9.26 10.12
CA LEU A 242 1.22 9.50 9.03
C LEU A 242 0.90 8.35 8.10
N GLN A 243 0.17 8.64 7.00
CA GLN A 243 0.23 7.84 5.79
C GLN A 243 1.66 7.36 5.75
N GLN A 244 1.86 6.05 5.87
CA GLN A 244 3.17 5.42 6.02
C GLN A 244 4.15 6.31 5.29
N THR A 245 4.93 7.09 6.03
CA THR A 245 5.99 7.86 5.39
C THR A 245 6.83 6.74 4.84
N LYS A 246 6.73 6.50 3.52
CA LYS A 246 7.58 5.55 2.81
C LYS A 246 8.94 5.80 3.42
N LEU A 247 9.44 4.81 4.17
CA LEU A 247 10.69 4.88 4.91
C LEU A 247 11.60 5.73 4.05
N ALA A 248 12.02 6.91 4.55
CA ALA A 248 12.90 7.77 3.80
C ALA A 248 14.08 6.88 3.39
N THR A 249 14.04 6.42 2.14
CA THR A 249 15.06 5.56 1.58
C THR A 249 16.29 6.43 1.75
N GLN A 250 17.26 5.98 2.54
CA GLN A 250 18.60 6.58 2.56
C GLN A 250 18.89 7.03 1.14
N GLU A 251 19.20 8.32 0.93
CA GLU A 251 19.46 8.84 -0.41
C GLU A 251 20.55 7.96 -1.03
N LYS A 252 20.14 7.08 -1.96
CA LYS A 252 21.04 6.16 -2.64
C LYS A 252 21.72 6.97 -3.72
N ILE A 253 22.80 7.64 -3.35
CA ILE A 253 23.63 8.37 -4.31
C ILE A 253 24.47 7.34 -5.06
N LEU A 254 24.11 7.12 -6.32
CA LEU A 254 24.81 6.29 -7.29
C LEU A 254 25.80 7.17 -8.06
N GLN A 255 27.09 6.81 -8.04
CA GLN A 255 28.16 7.57 -8.71
C GLN A 255 28.33 7.08 -10.14
N LEU A 256 27.92 7.89 -11.11
CA LEU A 256 28.10 7.63 -12.54
C LEU A 256 29.52 8.04 -12.98
N ARG A 257 30.21 7.13 -13.65
CA ARG A 257 31.56 7.32 -14.22
C ARG A 257 31.65 6.70 -15.61
N ILE A 258 32.30 7.39 -16.55
CA ILE A 258 32.54 6.90 -17.91
C ILE A 258 34.04 6.65 -18.06
N LYS A 259 34.42 5.39 -18.32
CA LYS A 259 35.84 5.00 -18.45
C LYS A 259 36.04 4.06 -19.63
N ASN A 260 37.04 4.34 -20.47
CA ASN A 260 37.45 3.49 -21.59
C ASN A 260 36.26 3.06 -22.49
N GLY A 261 35.31 3.97 -22.76
CA GLY A 261 34.13 3.71 -23.59
C GLY A 261 33.03 2.86 -22.95
N GLY A 262 33.07 2.60 -21.64
CA GLY A 262 32.00 1.93 -20.90
C GLY A 262 31.41 2.80 -19.80
N ILE A 263 30.19 2.46 -19.37
CA ILE A 263 29.44 3.19 -18.35
C ILE A 263 29.48 2.42 -17.04
N TYR A 264 29.94 3.09 -15.99
CA TYR A 264 30.13 2.52 -14.67
C TYR A 264 29.27 3.26 -13.64
N ILE A 265 28.66 2.52 -12.72
CA ILE A 265 27.96 3.07 -11.57
C ILE A 265 28.57 2.46 -10.31
N ASN A 266 29.04 3.30 -9.38
CA ASN A 266 29.80 2.86 -8.20
C ASN A 266 30.94 1.90 -8.58
N ASP A 267 31.68 2.24 -9.64
CA ASP A 267 32.78 1.46 -10.23
C ASP A 267 32.39 0.07 -10.82
N ILE A 268 31.09 -0.21 -10.99
CA ILE A 268 30.57 -1.44 -11.61
C ILE A 268 30.16 -1.16 -13.05
N GLU A 269 30.61 -1.97 -14.02
CA GLU A 269 30.26 -1.80 -15.43
C GLU A 269 28.79 -2.19 -15.69
N VAL A 270 27.95 -1.19 -15.92
CA VAL A 270 26.51 -1.38 -16.06
C VAL A 270 26.03 -1.48 -17.51
N VAL A 271 26.72 -0.81 -18.44
CA VAL A 271 26.48 -0.98 -19.89
C VAL A 271 27.76 -1.50 -20.53
N ASN A 272 27.65 -2.69 -21.15
CA ASN A 272 28.76 -3.32 -21.85
C ASN A 272 29.11 -2.53 -23.11
N LYS A 273 30.41 -2.24 -23.30
CA LYS A 273 30.99 -1.57 -24.48
C LYS A 273 30.65 -2.23 -25.82
N GLN A 274 30.32 -3.52 -25.80
CA GLN A 274 29.92 -4.28 -26.99
C GLN A 274 28.49 -3.97 -27.45
N SER A 275 27.65 -3.38 -26.59
CA SER A 275 26.28 -2.98 -26.94
C SER A 275 26.25 -1.57 -27.55
N LYS A 276 26.55 -1.47 -28.85
CA LYS A 276 26.57 -0.17 -29.56
C LYS A 276 25.27 0.61 -29.39
N LEU A 277 24.12 -0.06 -29.56
CA LEU A 277 22.81 0.58 -29.46
C LEU A 277 22.51 1.06 -28.03
N GLY A 278 22.78 0.23 -27.01
CA GLY A 278 22.58 0.61 -25.61
C GLY A 278 23.48 1.77 -25.18
N MET A 279 24.75 1.76 -25.62
CA MET A 279 25.67 2.87 -25.39
C MET A 279 25.15 4.17 -26.03
N ASN A 280 24.72 4.12 -27.29
CA ASN A 280 24.22 5.29 -27.99
C ASN A 280 22.96 5.86 -27.33
N ILE A 281 22.00 5.01 -26.96
CA ILE A 281 20.80 5.44 -26.23
C ILE A 281 21.18 6.09 -24.90
N PHE A 282 22.10 5.49 -24.14
CA PHE A 282 22.54 6.06 -22.88
C PHE A 282 23.21 7.42 -23.06
N PHE A 283 24.02 7.60 -24.11
CA PHE A 283 24.65 8.89 -24.40
C PHE A 283 23.62 9.98 -24.74
N VAL A 284 22.55 9.66 -25.47
CA VAL A 284 21.45 10.61 -25.74
C VAL A 284 20.79 11.06 -24.43
N LEU A 285 20.48 10.11 -23.53
CA LEU A 285 19.91 10.44 -22.22
C LEU A 285 20.88 11.25 -21.35
N LEU A 286 22.18 10.95 -21.44
CA LEU A 286 23.23 11.66 -20.71
C LEU A 286 23.44 13.09 -21.23
N GLU A 287 23.39 13.30 -22.54
CA GLU A 287 23.48 14.63 -23.13
C GLU A 287 22.32 15.51 -22.65
N GLN A 288 21.08 15.01 -22.70
CA GLN A 288 19.93 15.76 -22.18
C GLN A 288 20.07 16.07 -20.69
N PHE A 289 20.48 15.09 -19.88
CA PHE A 289 20.75 15.27 -18.45
C PHE A 289 21.80 16.36 -18.18
N TRP A 290 22.85 16.40 -19.00
CA TRP A 290 23.93 17.37 -18.88
C TRP A 290 23.51 18.77 -19.34
N CYS A 291 22.66 18.87 -20.37
CA CYS A 291 22.05 20.13 -20.79
C CYS A 291 21.21 20.72 -19.66
N ASP A 292 20.29 19.93 -19.08
CA ASP A 292 19.42 20.38 -17.98
C ASP A 292 20.23 20.77 -16.73
N PHE A 293 21.30 20.03 -16.44
CA PHE A 293 22.23 20.34 -15.35
C PHE A 293 22.97 21.67 -15.58
N LYS A 294 23.47 21.92 -16.80
CA LYS A 294 24.15 23.18 -17.16
C LYS A 294 23.21 24.39 -17.14
N GLU A 295 21.96 24.19 -17.52
CA GLU A 295 20.92 25.21 -17.50
C GLU A 295 20.40 25.51 -16.08
N GLY A 296 20.84 24.75 -15.07
CA GLY A 296 20.45 24.95 -13.68
C GLY A 296 19.02 24.50 -13.38
N ILE A 297 18.46 23.62 -14.21
CA ILE A 297 17.12 23.08 -14.03
C ILE A 297 17.10 22.18 -12.79
N SER A 298 16.08 22.35 -11.94
CA SER A 298 15.94 21.56 -10.72
C SER A 298 15.74 20.06 -11.04
N PRO A 299 16.25 19.13 -10.20
CA PRO A 299 16.14 17.68 -10.44
C PRO A 299 14.72 17.18 -10.76
N GLY A 300 13.70 17.73 -10.10
CA GLY A 300 12.31 17.35 -10.38
C GLY A 300 11.86 17.67 -11.82
N GLN A 301 12.45 18.70 -12.42
CA GLN A 301 12.05 19.31 -13.69
C GLN A 301 12.93 18.90 -14.88
N HIS A 302 13.90 18.01 -14.71
CA HIS A 302 14.71 17.50 -15.83
C HIS A 302 13.83 16.89 -16.91
N LYS A 303 14.10 17.20 -18.17
CA LYS A 303 13.28 16.80 -19.30
C LYS A 303 13.43 15.31 -19.58
N ALA A 304 12.30 14.62 -19.77
CA ALA A 304 12.29 13.27 -20.31
C ALA A 304 12.24 13.30 -21.84
N LEU A 305 12.78 12.25 -22.47
CA LEU A 305 12.74 12.07 -23.91
C LEU A 305 11.80 10.91 -24.27
N THR A 306 10.94 11.10 -25.26
CA THR A 306 10.12 10.01 -25.79
C THR A 306 10.95 9.06 -26.66
N ILE A 307 10.42 7.89 -26.99
CA ILE A 307 11.14 6.92 -27.84
C ILE A 307 11.36 7.45 -29.25
N GLU A 308 10.45 8.28 -29.75
CA GLU A 308 10.53 8.96 -31.05
C GLU A 308 11.64 10.00 -31.02
N GLN A 309 11.71 10.82 -29.96
CA GLN A 309 12.79 11.79 -29.81
C GLN A 309 14.15 11.12 -29.76
N ILE A 310 14.28 10.01 -29.03
CA ILE A 310 15.51 9.22 -28.98
C ILE A 310 15.82 8.60 -30.35
N ALA A 311 14.81 8.11 -31.08
CA ALA A 311 14.96 7.58 -32.42
C ALA A 311 15.44 8.64 -33.42
N ASP A 312 14.92 9.87 -33.33
CA ASP A 312 15.33 11.01 -34.15
C ASP A 312 16.80 11.37 -33.89
N TYR A 313 17.21 11.44 -32.61
CA TYR A 313 18.61 11.67 -32.21
C TYR A 313 19.56 10.58 -32.73
N LEU A 314 19.09 9.35 -32.88
CA LEU A 314 19.88 8.22 -33.35
C LEU A 314 19.82 8.00 -34.88
N GLY A 315 19.06 8.84 -35.61
CA GLY A 315 19.02 8.85 -37.08
C GLY A 315 17.81 8.14 -37.70
N ASN A 316 16.59 8.44 -37.21
CA ASN A 316 15.29 7.96 -37.73
C ASN A 316 15.17 6.43 -37.77
N ILE A 317 15.16 5.84 -36.58
CA ILE A 317 14.91 4.42 -36.39
C ILE A 317 13.44 4.09 -36.71
N SER A 318 13.21 3.14 -37.62
CA SER A 318 11.88 2.78 -38.13
C SER A 318 10.99 2.03 -37.13
N ASP A 319 11.58 1.42 -36.09
CA ASP A 319 10.87 0.68 -35.05
C ASP A 319 11.42 1.09 -33.68
N ALA A 320 10.94 2.24 -33.19
CA ALA A 320 11.36 2.81 -31.91
C ALA A 320 11.00 1.90 -30.72
N GLU A 321 9.95 1.10 -30.83
CA GLU A 321 9.55 0.16 -29.77
C GLU A 321 10.59 -0.96 -29.58
N GLN A 322 10.97 -1.65 -30.66
CA GLN A 322 11.95 -2.73 -30.57
C GLN A 322 13.38 -2.23 -30.36
N GLN A 323 13.72 -1.06 -30.92
CA GLN A 323 15.11 -0.60 -30.98
C GLN A 323 15.44 0.48 -29.95
N ILE A 324 14.46 1.10 -29.30
CA ILE A 324 14.68 2.06 -28.21
C ILE A 324 14.08 1.55 -26.90
N ARG A 325 12.76 1.30 -26.86
CA ARG A 325 12.06 0.93 -25.62
C ARG A 325 12.61 -0.36 -25.02
N LYS A 326 12.69 -1.44 -25.81
CA LYS A 326 13.19 -2.73 -25.33
C LYS A 326 14.65 -2.66 -24.85
N PRO A 327 15.59 -2.02 -25.57
CA PRO A 327 16.95 -1.80 -25.06
C PRO A 327 17.00 -0.99 -23.77
N ILE A 328 16.19 0.06 -23.60
CA ILE A 328 16.12 0.82 -22.34
C ILE A 328 15.65 -0.07 -21.20
N ASN A 329 14.57 -0.82 -21.38
CA ASN A 329 14.06 -1.74 -20.38
C ASN A 329 15.10 -2.81 -20.00
N ARG A 330 15.81 -3.36 -21.00
CA ARG A 330 16.91 -4.31 -20.78
C ARG A 330 18.06 -3.68 -20.00
N MET A 331 18.43 -2.43 -20.30
CA MET A 331 19.46 -1.69 -19.58
C MET A 331 19.06 -1.47 -18.11
N GLN A 332 17.85 -0.99 -17.85
CA GLN A 332 17.33 -0.81 -16.49
C GLN A 332 17.44 -2.09 -15.66
N ARG A 333 17.03 -3.24 -16.21
CA ARG A 333 17.15 -4.54 -15.53
C ARG A 333 18.60 -4.95 -15.28
N THR A 334 19.43 -4.90 -16.32
CA THR A 334 20.85 -5.28 -16.22
C THR A 334 21.59 -4.42 -15.19
N MET A 335 21.25 -3.13 -15.11
CA MET A 335 21.78 -2.19 -14.11
C MET A 335 21.37 -2.58 -12.70
N VAL A 336 20.08 -2.86 -12.47
CA VAL A 336 19.55 -3.31 -11.17
C VAL A 336 20.24 -4.61 -10.73
N ASP A 337 20.25 -5.63 -11.59
CA ASP A 337 20.78 -6.95 -11.24
C ASP A 337 22.26 -6.86 -10.85
N LYS A 338 23.07 -6.18 -11.69
CA LYS A 338 24.51 -6.04 -11.45
C LYS A 338 24.81 -5.26 -10.17
N LEU A 339 24.07 -4.17 -9.92
CA LEU A 339 24.32 -3.34 -8.75
C LEU A 339 23.81 -4.00 -7.46
N ALA A 340 22.65 -4.67 -7.50
CA ALA A 340 22.11 -5.39 -6.36
C ALA A 340 23.02 -6.54 -5.94
N ILE A 341 23.49 -7.36 -6.89
CA ILE A 341 24.41 -8.48 -6.63
C ILE A 341 25.74 -7.98 -6.05
N THR A 342 26.30 -6.90 -6.60
CA THR A 342 27.67 -6.49 -6.26
C THR A 342 27.74 -5.58 -5.03
N LEU A 343 26.72 -4.74 -4.78
CA LEU A 343 26.71 -3.79 -3.66
C LEU A 343 25.88 -4.28 -2.46
N GLY A 344 25.07 -5.33 -2.61
CA GLY A 344 24.11 -5.75 -1.58
C GLY A 344 23.05 -4.69 -1.27
N MET A 345 22.84 -3.74 -2.19
CA MET A 345 21.90 -2.62 -2.05
C MET A 345 20.61 -2.91 -2.82
N ASN A 346 19.46 -2.49 -2.27
CA ASN A 346 18.17 -2.59 -2.96
C ASN A 346 18.05 -1.52 -4.05
N VAL A 347 18.67 -1.71 -5.22
CA VAL A 347 18.56 -0.79 -6.36
C VAL A 347 17.26 -1.03 -7.11
N LYS A 348 16.47 0.02 -7.35
CA LYS A 348 15.19 -0.05 -8.08
C LYS A 348 15.39 0.28 -9.56
N ARG A 349 14.44 -0.16 -10.39
CA ARG A 349 14.43 0.03 -11.85
C ARG A 349 14.62 1.49 -12.27
N ASP A 350 13.98 2.42 -11.58
CA ASP A 350 14.02 3.86 -11.87
C ASP A 350 15.16 4.61 -11.16
N ASP A 351 16.04 3.94 -10.41
CA ASP A 351 17.13 4.60 -9.68
C ASP A 351 18.24 5.12 -10.62
N ILE A 352 18.24 4.78 -11.91
CA ILE A 352 19.27 5.21 -12.88
C ILE A 352 18.63 5.82 -14.12
N ILE A 353 17.77 5.07 -14.81
CA ILE A 353 16.96 5.58 -15.91
C ILE A 353 15.51 5.57 -15.43
N GLN A 354 14.92 6.76 -15.26
CA GLN A 354 13.53 6.91 -14.87
C GLN A 354 12.61 6.76 -16.08
N THR A 355 11.50 6.05 -15.87
CA THR A 355 10.35 6.05 -16.77
C THR A 355 9.29 6.99 -16.19
N LEU A 356 8.90 8.02 -16.94
CA LEU A 356 7.91 9.00 -16.48
C LEU A 356 6.71 9.03 -17.43
N PRO A 357 5.47 9.20 -16.91
CA PRO A 357 4.33 9.45 -17.76
C PRO A 357 4.53 10.78 -18.51
N TRP A 358 4.37 10.75 -19.83
CA TRP A 358 4.53 11.91 -20.70
C TRP A 358 3.25 12.75 -20.68
N SER A 359 3.39 14.06 -20.47
CA SER A 359 2.25 14.99 -20.39
C SER A 359 1.76 15.47 -21.77
N GLY A 360 1.72 14.56 -22.76
CA GLY A 360 1.14 14.82 -24.09
C GLY A 360 -0.38 14.66 -24.09
N ILE A 361 -1.07 15.34 -25.01
CA ILE A 361 -2.53 15.25 -25.18
C ILE A 361 -2.84 13.97 -25.95
N GLY A 362 -3.37 12.96 -25.26
CA GLY A 362 -3.89 11.73 -25.83
C GLY A 362 -2.82 10.64 -25.98
N ILE A 363 -3.10 9.47 -25.40
CA ILE A 363 -2.26 8.25 -25.30
C ILE A 363 -1.24 8.28 -24.15
N LYS A 364 -1.20 7.19 -23.36
CA LYS A 364 -0.27 6.94 -22.24
C LYS A 364 1.16 6.74 -22.77
N GLU A 365 1.76 7.79 -23.32
CA GLU A 365 3.16 7.77 -23.71
C GLU A 365 4.06 7.92 -22.48
N TYR A 366 5.25 7.32 -22.53
CA TYR A 366 6.23 7.37 -21.45
C TYR A 366 7.52 7.99 -21.97
N GLY A 367 8.11 8.90 -21.20
CA GLY A 367 9.42 9.46 -21.44
C GLY A 367 10.49 8.80 -20.57
N TYR A 368 11.73 8.84 -21.04
CA TYR A 368 12.90 8.32 -20.37
C TYR A 368 13.88 9.44 -20.05
N ARG A 369 14.45 9.45 -18.84
CA ARG A 369 15.56 10.34 -18.45
C ARG A 369 16.50 9.65 -17.49
N LEU A 370 17.73 10.14 -17.36
CA LEU A 370 18.58 9.77 -16.22
C LEU A 370 18.00 10.37 -14.94
N ASN A 371 18.05 9.63 -13.83
CA ASN A 371 17.48 10.04 -12.55
C ASN A 371 18.39 11.08 -11.85
N PRO A 372 17.96 12.36 -11.74
CA PRO A 372 18.79 13.40 -11.12
C PRO A 372 18.78 13.37 -9.59
N SER A 373 17.86 12.64 -8.97
CA SER A 373 17.75 12.54 -7.52
C SER A 373 18.64 11.46 -6.93
N THR A 374 19.07 10.49 -7.75
CA THR A 374 19.88 9.35 -7.31
C THR A 374 21.24 9.30 -8.00
N LEU A 375 21.42 9.90 -9.19
CA LEU A 375 22.70 9.92 -9.87
C LEU A 375 23.54 11.15 -9.50
N SER A 376 24.81 10.91 -9.19
CA SER A 376 25.83 11.94 -9.08
C SER A 376 26.92 11.70 -10.12
N LEU A 377 27.33 12.77 -10.81
CA LEU A 377 28.43 12.71 -11.77
C LEU A 377 29.75 12.87 -11.02
N LYS A 378 30.63 11.88 -11.12
CA LYS A 378 31.98 11.95 -10.55
C LYS A 378 32.99 12.16 -11.66
N LYS A 379 33.86 13.15 -11.47
CA LYS A 379 34.93 13.52 -12.41
C LYS A 379 35.98 12.41 -12.55
#